data_AF-A0A958V4U0-F1
#
_entry.id   AF-A0A958V4U0-F1
#
_cell.length_a   1.000
_cell.length_b   1.000
_cell.length_c   1.000
_cell.angle_alpha   90.00
_cell.angle_beta   90.00
_cell.angle_gamma   90.00
#
_symmetry.space_group_name_H-M   'P 1'
#
loop_
_entity.id
_entity.type
_entity.pdbx_description
1 polymer ?
#
loop_
_entity_poly.entity_id
_entity_poly.type
_entity_poly.pdbx_seq_one_letter_code
_entity_poly.pdbx_strand_id
1 'polypeptide(L)'
;MTQPGTSDPETIWPSVNDLNSDLKAFGPLKIDRNKNGSPSEIYPSVAADPNAQLRVKGNPNLSNIRTIMIGVKNRAVTQRSAELWFNELRLTDFDNKGGWAAVLNADANFADFADVSLSGRANSQGFGSIEQRANERSMEDVKLYDIVTNVNLGQLLPKKTGIKIPFNYSISEEFRDPKWDPKYQDVLLKDALNEGADSEKSRDYTKRTSINFINVHKERTNPEKKQHFYDVENVSVSYSYSENYHRDYNVQKYVDQNVRAAANYNYSFKPKSIEPLKNWKLLANSNFFKFIKDFNFNYLPSSLSVNSNINRHFNQQQSRDLVGLGDLPELTQRRYMFDWDYNIAYNLTRSLQFTFRASNNYIYDSFETNSDGDVINGEIFNNFFTIGRPYHYHQTLNGTYNIPINKIPWF
;
A
#
# COMPACT_ATOMS: atom_id res chain seq x y z
N MET A 1 -14.79 29.21 54.39
CA MET A 1 -14.00 30.41 54.06
C MET A 1 -12.88 30.49 55.07
N THR A 2 -11.67 30.75 54.61
CA THR A 2 -10.46 30.86 55.41
C THR A 2 -10.41 32.21 56.12
N GLN A 3 -10.00 32.23 57.40
CA GLN A 3 -9.92 33.49 58.14
C GLN A 3 -8.65 34.27 57.73
N PRO A 4 -8.71 35.61 57.65
CA PRO A 4 -7.52 36.42 57.39
C PRO A 4 -6.42 36.15 58.42
N GLY A 5 -5.17 36.02 57.95
CA GLY A 5 -4.01 35.74 58.80
C GLY A 5 -3.73 34.25 59.08
N THR A 6 -4.55 33.34 58.54
CA THR A 6 -4.28 31.90 58.59
C THR A 6 -3.00 31.56 57.81
N SER A 7 -2.09 30.80 58.42
CA SER A 7 -0.85 30.32 57.81
C SER A 7 -0.78 28.79 57.64
N ASP A 8 -1.70 28.05 58.25
CA ASP A 8 -1.79 26.61 58.14
C ASP A 8 -2.26 26.18 56.73
N PRO A 9 -1.45 25.40 55.97
CA PRO A 9 -1.79 25.01 54.60
C PRO A 9 -3.08 24.21 54.46
N GLU A 10 -3.40 23.31 55.41
CA GLU A 10 -4.62 22.49 55.36
C GLU A 10 -5.88 23.32 55.63
N THR A 11 -5.74 24.37 56.44
CA THR A 11 -6.81 25.35 56.60
C THR A 11 -6.96 26.21 55.35
N ILE A 12 -5.86 26.64 54.71
CA ILE A 12 -5.87 27.43 53.46
C ILE A 12 -6.47 26.64 52.28
N TRP A 13 -6.08 25.38 52.14
CA TRP A 13 -6.52 24.43 51.11
C TRP A 13 -7.29 23.26 51.75
N PRO A 14 -8.52 23.50 52.25
CA PRO A 14 -9.26 22.45 52.92
C PRO A 14 -9.79 21.45 51.88
N SER A 15 -9.68 20.16 52.16
CA SER A 15 -10.05 19.07 51.24
C SER A 15 -11.51 19.09 50.76
N VAL A 16 -12.40 19.75 51.52
CA VAL A 16 -13.81 19.98 51.11
C VAL A 16 -13.95 20.87 49.87
N ASN A 17 -12.90 21.63 49.52
CA ASN A 17 -12.85 22.47 48.33
C ASN A 17 -12.11 21.78 47.15
N ASP A 18 -11.62 20.56 47.34
CA ASP A 18 -10.96 19.83 46.26
C ASP A 18 -11.98 19.40 45.21
N LEU A 19 -11.74 19.79 43.97
CA LEU A 19 -12.56 19.35 42.84
C LEU A 19 -12.09 17.98 42.36
N ASN A 20 -12.70 16.93 42.90
CA ASN A 20 -12.46 15.56 42.46
C ASN A 20 -13.58 15.11 41.51
N SER A 21 -13.20 14.69 40.31
CA SER A 21 -14.13 14.27 39.26
C SER A 21 -13.60 13.04 38.53
N ASP A 22 -14.39 11.97 38.50
CA ASP A 22 -14.04 10.78 37.73
C ASP A 22 -14.33 11.01 36.24
N LEU A 23 -13.27 11.12 35.44
CA LEU A 23 -13.40 11.30 34.00
C LEU A 23 -14.11 10.12 33.31
N LYS A 24 -14.05 8.91 33.88
CA LYS A 24 -14.72 7.72 33.32
C LYS A 24 -16.23 7.86 33.37
N ALA A 25 -16.78 8.67 34.29
CA ALA A 25 -18.21 8.89 34.41
C ALA A 25 -18.81 9.67 33.21
N PHE A 26 -18.01 10.44 32.46
CA PHE A 26 -18.51 11.21 31.33
C PHE A 26 -18.99 10.34 30.15
N GLY A 27 -18.35 9.20 29.90
CA GLY A 27 -18.73 8.28 28.82
C GLY A 27 -20.15 7.72 29.01
N PRO A 28 -20.43 7.01 30.13
CA PRO A 28 -21.76 6.54 30.48
C PRO A 28 -22.80 7.66 30.57
N LEU A 29 -22.41 8.84 31.09
CA LEU A 29 -23.32 10.00 31.15
C LEU A 29 -23.80 10.45 29.77
N LYS A 30 -22.93 10.39 28.74
CA LYS A 30 -23.34 10.68 27.36
C LYS A 30 -24.29 9.63 26.80
N ILE A 31 -24.03 8.35 27.09
CA ILE A 31 -24.91 7.25 26.69
C ILE A 31 -26.30 7.45 27.30
N ASP A 32 -26.35 7.68 28.61
CA ASP A 32 -27.59 7.93 29.35
C ASP A 32 -28.35 9.15 28.79
N ARG A 33 -27.64 10.27 28.55
CA ARG A 33 -28.23 11.42 27.87
C ARG A 33 -28.80 11.05 26.51
N ASN A 34 -28.08 10.31 25.67
CA ASN A 34 -28.56 9.96 24.33
C ASN A 34 -29.85 9.13 24.37
N LYS A 35 -30.11 8.41 25.46
CA LYS A 35 -31.36 7.67 25.68
C LYS A 35 -32.48 8.55 26.25
N ASN A 36 -32.15 9.32 27.27
CA ASN A 36 -33.13 9.92 28.18
C ASN A 36 -33.24 11.45 28.05
N GLY A 37 -32.45 12.08 27.19
CA GLY A 37 -32.38 13.53 27.04
C GLY A 37 -31.96 13.96 25.64
N SER A 38 -31.49 15.20 25.52
CA SER A 38 -31.09 15.80 24.25
C SER A 38 -29.64 16.29 24.30
N PRO A 39 -28.82 16.03 23.26
CA PRO A 39 -27.47 16.61 23.13
C PRO A 39 -27.46 18.16 23.13
N SER A 40 -28.56 18.81 22.77
CA SER A 40 -28.64 20.27 22.72
C SER A 40 -28.78 20.93 24.10
N GLU A 41 -29.10 20.14 25.13
CA GLU A 41 -29.34 20.62 26.49
C GLU A 41 -28.22 20.22 27.45
N ILE A 42 -28.15 20.92 28.59
CA ILE A 42 -27.21 20.54 29.66
C ILE A 42 -27.83 19.37 30.41
N TYR A 43 -27.24 18.18 30.27
CA TYR A 43 -27.68 16.96 30.92
C TYR A 43 -26.87 16.67 32.18
N PRO A 44 -27.48 16.62 33.38
CA PRO A 44 -26.78 16.35 34.62
C PRO A 44 -26.65 14.85 34.91
N SER A 45 -25.62 14.45 35.66
CA SER A 45 -25.53 13.11 36.22
C SER A 45 -26.60 12.87 37.29
N VAL A 46 -27.17 11.66 37.30
CA VAL A 46 -28.17 11.24 38.32
C VAL A 46 -27.52 10.90 39.67
N ALA A 47 -26.21 10.59 39.67
CA ALA A 47 -25.44 10.29 40.88
C ALA A 47 -25.04 11.56 41.67
N ALA A 48 -25.21 11.46 42.99
CA ALA A 48 -25.27 12.54 43.96
C ALA A 48 -23.99 12.66 44.79
N ASP A 49 -22.98 13.37 44.29
CA ASP A 49 -22.10 14.12 45.17
C ASP A 49 -22.71 15.53 45.35
N PRO A 50 -23.09 15.96 46.56
CA PRO A 50 -23.57 17.31 46.83
C PRO A 50 -22.57 18.40 46.37
N ASN A 51 -21.28 18.04 46.32
CA ASN A 51 -20.17 18.96 46.08
C ASN A 51 -19.66 18.93 44.62
N ALA A 52 -19.97 17.90 43.83
CA ALA A 52 -19.56 17.78 42.43
C ALA A 52 -20.67 17.21 41.53
N GLN A 53 -21.29 18.06 40.71
CA GLN A 53 -22.28 17.64 39.71
C GLN A 53 -21.68 17.64 38.31
N LEU A 54 -21.57 16.45 37.71
CA LEU A 54 -21.14 16.32 36.32
C LEU A 54 -22.29 16.68 35.39
N ARG A 55 -21.96 17.39 34.31
CA ARG A 55 -22.92 17.80 33.30
C ARG A 55 -22.28 17.70 31.93
N VAL A 56 -23.08 17.32 30.95
CA VAL A 56 -22.64 17.23 29.56
C VAL A 56 -23.61 17.94 28.64
N LYS A 57 -23.09 18.67 27.65
CA LYS A 57 -23.85 19.29 26.57
C LYS A 57 -23.10 19.07 25.26
N GLY A 58 -23.81 18.70 24.21
CA GLY A 58 -23.24 18.29 22.92
C GLY A 58 -22.41 17.01 23.02
N ASN A 59 -21.52 16.75 22.07
CA ASN A 59 -20.58 15.64 22.14
C ASN A 59 -19.15 16.17 22.38
N PRO A 60 -18.82 16.63 23.60
CA PRO A 60 -17.43 16.98 23.91
C PRO A 60 -16.55 15.75 23.75
N ASN A 61 -15.24 15.91 23.60
CA ASN A 61 -14.32 14.80 23.41
C ASN A 61 -13.14 14.92 24.38
N LEU A 62 -13.00 13.95 25.28
CA LEU A 62 -11.90 13.90 26.24
C LEU A 62 -10.54 13.56 25.62
N SER A 63 -10.53 12.96 24.41
CA SER A 63 -9.30 12.68 23.65
C SER A 63 -8.64 13.97 23.14
N ASN A 64 -9.42 15.04 22.90
CA ASN A 64 -8.92 16.30 22.35
C ASN A 64 -9.53 17.52 23.07
N ILE A 65 -9.07 17.77 24.29
CA ILE A 65 -9.47 18.94 25.09
C ILE A 65 -8.69 20.16 24.60
N ARG A 66 -9.38 21.12 23.98
CA ARG A 66 -8.78 22.36 23.47
C ARG A 66 -8.83 23.53 24.45
N THR A 67 -9.89 23.58 25.26
CA THR A 67 -10.15 24.69 26.17
C THR A 67 -10.61 24.13 27.50
N ILE A 68 -9.92 24.55 28.57
CA ILE A 68 -10.34 24.33 29.95
C ILE A 68 -10.75 25.69 30.50
N MET A 69 -11.99 25.80 30.99
CA MET A 69 -12.49 27.00 31.63
C MET A 69 -12.73 26.70 33.10
N ILE A 70 -12.05 27.45 33.97
CA ILE A 70 -12.29 27.46 35.40
C ILE A 70 -13.02 28.76 35.72
N GLY A 71 -14.13 28.67 36.44
CA GLY A 71 -14.99 29.81 36.70
C GLY A 71 -15.83 29.61 37.95
N VAL A 72 -16.46 30.71 38.38
CA VAL A 72 -17.20 30.77 39.64
C VAL A 72 -18.61 31.25 39.35
N LYS A 73 -19.59 30.55 39.91
CA LYS A 73 -21.01 30.91 39.77
C LYS A 73 -21.57 31.26 41.14
N ASN A 74 -21.95 32.51 41.33
CA ASN A 74 -22.72 32.91 42.50
C ASN A 74 -24.13 32.31 42.41
N ARG A 75 -24.48 31.45 43.37
CA ARG A 75 -25.82 30.84 43.48
C ARG A 75 -26.77 31.66 44.37
N ALA A 76 -26.28 32.68 45.06
CA ALA A 76 -27.09 33.55 45.88
C ALA A 76 -27.80 34.62 45.03
N VAL A 77 -28.94 35.10 45.52
CA VAL A 77 -29.70 36.21 44.90
C VAL A 77 -28.96 37.54 45.08
N THR A 78 -28.12 37.65 46.12
CA THR A 78 -27.36 38.86 46.43
C THR A 78 -25.94 38.81 45.86
N GLN A 79 -25.41 39.99 45.55
CA GLN A 79 -24.02 40.14 45.12
C GLN A 79 -23.06 39.70 46.23
N ARG A 80 -22.00 38.99 45.84
CA ARG A 80 -20.94 38.52 46.73
C ARG A 80 -19.59 38.93 46.16
N SER A 81 -18.67 39.25 47.06
CA SER A 81 -17.27 39.53 46.75
C SER A 81 -16.44 38.44 47.43
N ALA A 82 -15.52 37.83 46.69
CA ALA A 82 -14.67 36.77 47.19
C ALA A 82 -13.31 36.83 46.49
N GLU A 83 -12.28 36.47 47.22
CA GLU A 83 -10.96 36.16 46.68
C GLU A 83 -10.85 34.64 46.59
N LEU A 84 -10.52 34.13 45.41
CA LEU A 84 -10.54 32.70 45.11
C LEU A 84 -9.23 32.33 44.45
N TRP A 85 -8.55 31.35 45.03
CA TRP A 85 -7.31 30.83 44.50
C TRP A 85 -7.57 29.43 43.96
N PHE A 86 -7.02 29.16 42.78
CA PHE A 86 -7.05 27.85 42.15
C PHE A 86 -5.61 27.36 42.06
N ASN A 87 -5.36 26.15 42.53
CA ASN A 87 -4.03 25.57 42.45
C ASN A 87 -4.11 24.10 42.04
N GLU A 88 -3.07 23.68 41.33
CA GLU A 88 -2.82 22.33 40.80
C GLU A 88 -4.02 21.63 40.15
N LEU A 89 -4.20 21.86 38.84
CA LEU A 89 -5.03 20.99 38.01
C LEU A 89 -4.20 19.80 37.54
N ARG A 90 -4.51 18.61 38.04
CA ARG A 90 -3.82 17.37 37.66
C ARG A 90 -4.79 16.25 37.30
N LEU A 91 -4.29 15.32 36.50
CA LEU A 91 -4.92 14.02 36.28
C LEU A 91 -4.16 12.99 37.11
N THR A 92 -4.90 12.19 37.89
CA THR A 92 -4.36 11.08 38.68
C THR A 92 -4.99 9.76 38.23
N ASP A 93 -4.48 8.65 38.75
CA ASP A 93 -5.09 7.32 38.59
C ASP A 93 -5.21 6.85 37.14
N PHE A 94 -4.12 6.98 36.40
CA PHE A 94 -4.00 6.44 35.05
C PHE A 94 -4.30 4.93 35.03
N ASP A 95 -5.06 4.49 34.01
CA ASP A 95 -5.34 3.07 33.80
C ASP A 95 -4.04 2.29 33.50
N ASN A 96 -3.45 1.68 34.53
CA ASN A 96 -2.24 0.88 34.39
C ASN A 96 -2.59 -0.59 34.13
N LYS A 97 -3.27 -0.85 33.02
CA LYS A 97 -3.54 -2.22 32.56
C LYS A 97 -2.39 -2.67 31.65
N GLY A 98 -1.80 -3.83 31.97
CA GLY A 98 -0.86 -4.48 31.07
C GLY A 98 -1.56 -4.97 29.79
N GLY A 99 -0.78 -5.17 28.74
CA GLY A 99 -1.21 -5.86 27.54
C GLY A 99 -0.38 -7.10 27.29
N TRP A 100 -0.82 -7.95 26.37
CA TRP A 100 -0.07 -9.11 25.91
C TRP A 100 0.22 -8.99 24.42
N ALA A 101 1.23 -9.71 23.96
CA ALA A 101 1.46 -9.95 22.55
C ALA A 101 1.87 -11.41 22.35
N ALA A 102 1.43 -11.98 21.24
CA ALA A 102 1.80 -13.29 20.77
C ALA A 102 2.26 -13.17 19.31
N VAL A 103 3.38 -13.80 18.99
CA VAL A 103 3.88 -13.92 17.62
C VAL A 103 4.08 -15.39 17.34
N LEU A 104 3.55 -15.85 16.21
CA LEU A 104 3.67 -17.20 15.71
C LEU A 104 4.29 -17.12 14.32
N ASN A 105 5.37 -17.86 14.09
CA ASN A 105 5.94 -18.04 12.76
C ASN A 105 6.13 -19.55 12.54
N ALA A 106 5.73 -20.03 11.38
CA ALA A 106 5.89 -21.42 10.99
C ALA A 106 6.25 -21.50 9.51
N ASP A 107 7.31 -22.25 9.21
CA ASP A 107 7.80 -22.44 7.86
C ASP A 107 7.84 -23.94 7.53
N ALA A 108 7.42 -24.30 6.33
CA ALA A 108 7.42 -25.67 5.83
C ALA A 108 7.98 -25.69 4.40
N ASN A 109 9.07 -26.43 4.20
CA ASN A 109 9.74 -26.58 2.92
C ASN A 109 9.55 -28.01 2.40
N PHE A 110 9.08 -28.16 1.17
CA PHE A 110 8.82 -29.42 0.49
C PHE A 110 9.88 -29.63 -0.61
N ALA A 111 11.11 -29.90 -0.18
CA ALA A 111 12.29 -30.01 -1.06
C ALA A 111 12.40 -28.81 -2.01
N ASP A 112 12.56 -29.06 -3.32
CA ASP A 112 12.63 -27.99 -4.33
C ASP A 112 11.23 -27.57 -4.83
N PHE A 113 10.15 -28.22 -4.39
CA PHE A 113 8.82 -28.08 -5.02
C PHE A 113 8.03 -26.90 -4.47
N ALA A 114 7.95 -26.75 -3.14
CA ALA A 114 7.13 -25.72 -2.52
C ALA A 114 7.67 -25.29 -1.16
N ASP A 115 7.45 -24.02 -0.84
CA ASP A 115 7.75 -23.42 0.46
C ASP A 115 6.50 -22.70 0.95
N VAL A 116 6.10 -22.95 2.19
CA VAL A 116 4.94 -22.32 2.81
C VAL A 116 5.38 -21.66 4.11
N SER A 117 5.14 -20.36 4.22
CA SER A 117 5.43 -19.55 5.40
C SER A 117 4.11 -19.00 5.96
N LEU A 118 3.88 -19.25 7.24
CA LEU A 118 2.77 -18.68 8.02
C LEU A 118 3.37 -17.74 9.06
N SER A 119 2.87 -16.52 9.11
CA SER A 119 3.16 -15.56 10.18
C SER A 119 1.84 -15.12 10.82
N GLY A 120 1.86 -14.95 12.14
CA GLY A 120 0.70 -14.55 12.91
C GLY A 120 1.15 -13.65 14.05
N ARG A 121 0.44 -12.55 14.27
CA ARG A 121 0.68 -11.64 15.37
C ARG A 121 -0.64 -11.24 15.99
N ALA A 122 -0.69 -11.24 17.31
CA ALA A 122 -1.79 -10.64 18.04
C ALA A 122 -1.25 -9.84 19.22
N ASN A 123 -1.81 -8.68 19.49
CA ASN A 123 -1.53 -7.92 20.70
C ASN A 123 -2.79 -7.22 21.19
N SER A 124 -2.87 -7.04 22.51
CA SER A 124 -4.01 -6.36 23.11
C SER A 124 -3.76 -4.87 23.30
N GLN A 125 -4.86 -4.15 23.57
CA GLN A 125 -4.83 -2.83 24.17
C GLN A 125 -3.90 -2.81 25.39
N GLY A 126 -3.15 -1.73 25.57
CA GLY A 126 -2.15 -1.54 26.63
C GLY A 126 -0.79 -2.18 26.37
N PHE A 127 -0.62 -2.99 25.31
CA PHE A 127 0.70 -3.51 24.94
C PHE A 127 1.59 -2.41 24.34
N GLY A 128 2.87 -2.42 24.69
CA GLY A 128 3.86 -1.45 24.24
C GLY A 128 5.27 -1.82 24.66
N SER A 129 6.28 -1.09 24.18
CA SER A 129 7.66 -1.26 24.64
C SER A 129 7.89 -0.62 26.02
N ILE A 130 9.02 -0.92 26.67
CA ILE A 130 9.31 -0.43 28.03
C ILE A 130 9.50 1.09 28.05
N GLU A 131 10.06 1.66 26.98
CA GLU A 131 10.26 3.12 26.88
C GLU A 131 8.98 3.91 26.55
N GLN A 132 7.90 3.25 26.12
CA GLN A 132 6.66 3.92 25.75
C GLN A 132 5.92 4.46 26.97
N ARG A 133 5.51 5.73 26.86
CA ARG A 133 4.63 6.39 27.82
C ARG A 133 3.22 5.82 27.76
N ALA A 134 2.41 6.06 28.79
CA ALA A 134 1.05 5.52 28.89
C ALA A 134 0.15 5.89 27.70
N ASN A 135 0.34 7.07 27.10
CA ASN A 135 -0.40 7.55 25.94
C ASN A 135 0.13 7.03 24.58
N GLU A 136 1.31 6.40 24.55
CA GLU A 136 1.94 5.84 23.35
C GLU A 136 1.70 4.32 23.21
N ARG A 137 1.18 3.68 24.27
CA ARG A 137 0.83 2.25 24.25
C ARG A 137 -0.38 1.99 23.35
N SER A 138 -0.51 0.74 22.90
CA SER A 138 -1.60 0.34 22.01
C SER A 138 -2.97 0.69 22.61
N MET A 139 -3.82 1.33 21.82
CA MET A 139 -5.23 1.58 22.16
C MET A 139 -6.16 0.64 21.38
N GLU A 140 -5.61 -0.37 20.72
CA GLU A 140 -6.32 -1.29 19.85
C GLU A 140 -5.90 -2.74 20.15
N ASP A 141 -6.82 -3.68 19.98
CA ASP A 141 -6.48 -5.10 19.84
C ASP A 141 -6.22 -5.37 18.37
N VAL A 142 -5.00 -5.78 18.02
CA VAL A 142 -4.62 -6.09 16.64
C VAL A 142 -4.44 -7.59 16.49
N LYS A 143 -4.99 -8.14 15.42
CA LYS A 143 -4.78 -9.53 14.97
C LYS A 143 -4.39 -9.50 13.50
N LEU A 144 -3.24 -10.05 13.20
CA LEU A 144 -2.67 -10.16 11.86
C LEU A 144 -2.34 -11.62 11.61
N TYR A 145 -2.67 -12.12 10.43
CA TYR A 145 -2.06 -13.34 9.92
C TYR A 145 -1.71 -13.19 8.45
N ASP A 146 -0.62 -13.84 8.06
CA ASP A 146 -0.02 -13.79 6.74
C ASP A 146 0.35 -15.20 6.32
N ILE A 147 -0.04 -15.61 5.12
CA ILE A 147 0.32 -16.89 4.51
C ILE A 147 0.99 -16.59 3.18
N VAL A 148 2.20 -17.08 2.99
CA VAL A 148 2.96 -16.99 1.74
C VAL A 148 3.30 -18.39 1.26
N THR A 149 2.91 -18.70 0.04
CA THR A 149 3.12 -19.99 -0.61
C THR A 149 3.93 -19.76 -1.88
N ASN A 150 5.11 -20.35 -1.96
CA ASN A 150 5.92 -20.42 -3.16
C ASN A 150 5.86 -21.85 -3.71
N VAL A 151 5.56 -22.02 -5.00
CA VAL A 151 5.46 -23.33 -5.64
C VAL A 151 6.16 -23.30 -7.00
N ASN A 152 7.03 -24.26 -7.24
CA ASN A 152 7.65 -24.50 -8.53
C ASN A 152 6.78 -25.46 -9.37
N LEU A 153 5.68 -24.94 -9.93
CA LEU A 153 4.72 -25.70 -10.74
C LEU A 153 5.37 -26.39 -11.95
N GLY A 154 6.51 -25.87 -12.44
CA GLY A 154 7.29 -26.50 -13.51
C GLY A 154 7.76 -27.93 -13.20
N GLN A 155 7.90 -28.30 -11.92
CA GLN A 155 8.29 -29.65 -11.52
C GLN A 155 7.18 -30.70 -11.70
N LEU A 156 5.93 -30.27 -11.88
CA LEU A 156 4.82 -31.16 -12.23
C LEU A 156 4.89 -31.64 -13.69
N LEU A 157 5.70 -30.96 -14.51
CA LEU A 157 5.93 -31.31 -15.92
C LEU A 157 7.13 -32.24 -16.06
N PRO A 158 7.20 -33.07 -17.13
CA PRO A 158 8.36 -33.93 -17.36
C PRO A 158 9.65 -33.11 -17.48
N LYS A 159 10.74 -33.54 -16.80
CA LYS A 159 12.04 -32.82 -16.78
C LYS A 159 12.59 -32.44 -18.18
N LYS A 160 12.21 -33.19 -19.22
CA LYS A 160 12.61 -32.95 -20.62
C LYS A 160 12.01 -31.67 -21.22
N THR A 161 10.92 -31.13 -20.66
CA THR A 161 10.27 -29.91 -21.17
C THR A 161 11.09 -28.65 -20.84
N GLY A 162 11.83 -28.64 -19.73
CA GLY A 162 12.61 -27.49 -19.27
C GLY A 162 11.77 -26.29 -18.84
N ILE A 163 10.46 -26.45 -18.65
CA ILE A 163 9.56 -25.34 -18.34
C ILE A 163 9.68 -24.95 -16.86
N LYS A 164 9.95 -23.67 -16.60
CA LYS A 164 10.01 -23.07 -15.25
C LYS A 164 8.77 -22.23 -15.02
N ILE A 165 7.96 -22.61 -14.04
CA ILE A 165 6.75 -21.88 -13.63
C ILE A 165 6.86 -21.64 -12.12
N PRO A 166 7.59 -20.61 -11.67
CA PRO A 166 7.56 -20.18 -10.28
C PRO A 166 6.23 -19.47 -10.02
N PHE A 167 5.50 -19.95 -9.03
CA PHE A 167 4.22 -19.41 -8.57
C PHE A 167 4.36 -18.94 -7.14
N ASN A 168 3.92 -17.72 -6.86
CA ASN A 168 3.85 -17.17 -5.52
C ASN A 168 2.42 -16.71 -5.25
N TYR A 169 1.89 -17.12 -4.11
CA TYR A 169 0.60 -16.70 -3.60
C TYR A 169 0.79 -16.16 -2.19
N SER A 170 0.21 -15.00 -1.89
CA SER A 170 0.21 -14.46 -0.54
C SER A 170 -1.15 -13.92 -0.16
N ILE A 171 -1.57 -14.17 1.07
CA ILE A 171 -2.76 -13.58 1.68
C ILE A 171 -2.39 -13.04 3.07
N SER A 172 -2.87 -11.85 3.39
CA SER A 172 -2.65 -11.16 4.65
C SER A 172 -3.97 -10.53 5.08
N GLU A 173 -4.40 -10.77 6.31
CA GLU A 173 -5.58 -10.13 6.90
C GLU A 173 -5.22 -9.51 8.24
N GLU A 174 -5.64 -8.27 8.42
CA GLU A 174 -5.41 -7.46 9.61
C GLU A 174 -6.75 -6.98 10.16
N PHE A 175 -6.97 -7.23 11.45
CA PHE A 175 -8.14 -6.79 12.20
C PHE A 175 -7.67 -5.91 13.34
N ARG A 176 -8.21 -4.69 13.45
CA ARG A 176 -7.93 -3.74 14.53
C ARG A 176 -9.24 -3.36 15.20
N ASP A 177 -9.36 -3.76 16.46
CA ASP A 177 -10.51 -3.44 17.31
C ASP A 177 -10.11 -2.28 18.26
N PRO A 178 -10.67 -1.07 18.08
CA PRO A 178 -10.30 0.07 18.92
C PRO A 178 -10.91 -0.03 20.33
N LYS A 179 -10.17 0.43 21.33
CA LYS A 179 -10.65 0.54 22.73
C LYS A 179 -11.86 1.47 22.84
N TRP A 180 -11.79 2.58 22.13
CA TRP A 180 -12.79 3.64 22.13
C TRP A 180 -13.65 3.55 20.88
N ASP A 181 -14.94 3.83 21.04
CA ASP A 181 -15.86 3.92 19.92
C ASP A 181 -15.40 5.03 18.94
N PRO A 182 -15.22 4.75 17.65
CA PRO A 182 -14.71 5.73 16.69
C PRO A 182 -15.57 6.98 16.51
N LYS A 183 -16.89 6.89 16.79
CA LYS A 183 -17.83 8.02 16.67
C LYS A 183 -17.66 9.00 17.84
N TYR A 184 -17.58 8.50 19.06
CA TYR A 184 -17.51 9.32 20.27
C TYR A 184 -16.08 9.60 20.75
N GLN A 185 -15.13 8.71 20.45
CA GLN A 185 -13.69 8.76 20.76
C GLN A 185 -13.32 8.76 22.26
N ASP A 186 -14.30 8.86 23.16
CA ASP A 186 -14.12 8.81 24.61
C ASP A 186 -15.16 7.94 25.34
N VAL A 187 -15.94 7.18 24.57
CA VAL A 187 -16.83 6.12 25.06
C VAL A 187 -16.18 4.78 24.74
N LEU A 188 -16.13 3.84 25.68
CA LEU A 188 -15.56 2.52 25.41
C LEU A 188 -16.38 1.83 24.34
N LEU A 189 -15.70 1.19 23.37
CA LEU A 189 -16.38 0.48 22.28
C LEU A 189 -17.36 -0.55 22.83
N LYS A 190 -16.97 -1.31 23.87
CA LYS A 190 -17.86 -2.31 24.51
C LYS A 190 -19.19 -1.69 24.97
N ASP A 191 -19.14 -0.47 25.51
CA ASP A 191 -20.31 0.19 26.08
C ASP A 191 -21.19 0.69 24.94
N ALA A 192 -20.60 1.25 23.88
CA ALA A 192 -21.33 1.61 22.67
C ALA A 192 -22.00 0.40 21.98
N LEU A 193 -21.33 -0.76 21.93
CA LEU A 193 -21.87 -1.99 21.35
C LEU A 193 -23.10 -2.52 22.11
N ASN A 194 -23.08 -2.43 23.45
CA ASN A 194 -24.25 -2.78 24.28
C ASN A 194 -25.46 -1.88 24.00
N GLU A 195 -25.23 -0.70 23.42
CA GLU A 195 -26.25 0.27 23.03
C GLU A 195 -26.68 0.15 21.57
N GLY A 196 -26.25 -0.91 20.88
CA GLY A 196 -26.61 -1.19 19.49
C GLY A 196 -25.66 -0.59 18.45
N ALA A 197 -24.46 -0.16 18.85
CA ALA A 197 -23.42 0.14 17.87
C ALA A 197 -23.02 -1.13 17.10
N ASP A 198 -22.63 -0.95 15.84
CA ASP A 198 -22.26 -2.05 14.96
C ASP A 198 -20.76 -2.36 15.10
N SER A 199 -20.46 -3.57 15.58
CA SER A 199 -19.09 -4.04 15.79
C SER A 199 -18.31 -4.18 14.49
N GLU A 200 -18.94 -4.54 13.38
CA GLU A 200 -18.23 -4.65 12.11
C GLU A 200 -17.86 -3.29 11.55
N LYS A 201 -18.73 -2.29 11.76
CA LYS A 201 -18.48 -0.92 11.31
C LYS A 201 -17.38 -0.23 12.11
N SER A 202 -17.16 -0.63 13.34
CA SER A 202 -16.17 -0.01 14.24
C SER A 202 -14.78 -0.60 14.10
N ARG A 203 -14.69 -1.84 13.58
CA ARG A 203 -13.43 -2.54 13.33
C ARG A 203 -12.77 -2.02 12.05
N ASP A 204 -11.48 -1.73 12.13
CA ASP A 204 -10.64 -1.55 10.94
C ASP A 204 -10.20 -2.94 10.46
N TYR A 205 -10.49 -3.21 9.19
CA TYR A 205 -10.18 -4.47 8.53
C TYR A 205 -9.46 -4.20 7.21
N THR A 206 -8.31 -4.83 7.04
CA THR A 206 -7.52 -4.78 5.82
C THR A 206 -7.20 -6.20 5.35
N LYS A 207 -7.41 -6.48 4.06
CA LYS A 207 -7.08 -7.74 3.42
C LYS A 207 -6.22 -7.49 2.20
N ARG A 208 -5.07 -8.13 2.14
CA ARG A 208 -4.14 -8.07 1.00
C ARG A 208 -4.00 -9.44 0.39
N THR A 209 -4.20 -9.54 -0.91
CA THR A 209 -4.01 -10.78 -1.67
C THR A 209 -3.05 -10.51 -2.82
N SER A 210 -2.11 -11.43 -3.08
CA SER A 210 -1.25 -11.35 -4.25
C SER A 210 -1.05 -12.71 -4.90
N ILE A 211 -1.00 -12.70 -6.23
CA ILE A 211 -0.75 -13.87 -7.09
C ILE A 211 0.31 -13.46 -8.10
N ASN A 212 1.43 -14.17 -8.12
CA ASN A 212 2.57 -13.85 -8.96
C ASN A 212 3.10 -15.08 -9.69
N PHE A 213 3.31 -14.93 -11.00
CA PHE A 213 4.07 -15.81 -11.87
C PHE A 213 5.18 -14.96 -12.47
N ILE A 214 6.40 -15.05 -11.95
CA ILE A 214 7.49 -14.15 -12.38
C ILE A 214 8.48 -14.93 -13.23
N ASN A 215 8.78 -14.42 -14.43
CA ASN A 215 9.75 -15.04 -15.33
C ASN A 215 9.42 -16.52 -15.63
N VAL A 216 8.17 -16.80 -16.02
CA VAL A 216 7.80 -18.11 -16.58
C VAL A 216 8.45 -18.24 -17.95
N HIS A 217 9.30 -19.25 -18.11
CA HIS A 217 10.10 -19.43 -19.32
C HIS A 217 10.44 -20.90 -19.53
N LYS A 218 10.96 -21.20 -20.72
CA LYS A 218 11.47 -22.52 -21.05
C LYS A 218 12.99 -22.48 -21.07
N GLU A 219 13.60 -23.27 -20.21
CA GLU A 219 15.04 -23.54 -20.25
C GLU A 219 15.37 -24.55 -21.34
N ARG A 220 16.59 -24.45 -21.84
CA ARG A 220 17.12 -25.40 -22.82
C ARG A 220 17.55 -26.68 -22.15
N THR A 221 17.00 -27.79 -22.63
CA THR A 221 17.35 -29.12 -22.13
C THR A 221 18.42 -29.84 -22.94
N ASN A 222 18.68 -29.42 -24.19
CA ASN A 222 19.76 -29.96 -25.03
C ASN A 222 20.71 -28.85 -25.53
N PRO A 223 21.92 -28.73 -24.96
CA PRO A 223 22.92 -27.73 -25.36
C PRO A 223 23.45 -27.88 -26.80
N GLU A 224 23.38 -29.08 -27.38
CA GLU A 224 23.91 -29.36 -28.72
C GLU A 224 22.98 -28.85 -29.84
N LYS A 225 21.69 -28.63 -29.51
CA LYS A 225 20.71 -28.14 -30.48
C LYS A 225 21.02 -26.69 -30.84
N LYS A 226 21.05 -26.40 -32.15
CA LYS A 226 21.28 -25.05 -32.66
C LYS A 226 20.20 -24.10 -32.19
N GLN A 227 20.64 -22.91 -31.77
CA GLN A 227 19.75 -21.81 -31.39
C GLN A 227 19.13 -21.14 -32.60
N HIS A 228 17.81 -20.99 -32.57
CA HIS A 228 17.06 -20.25 -33.56
C HIS A 228 16.36 -19.04 -32.93
N PHE A 229 16.15 -17.99 -33.72
CA PHE A 229 15.48 -16.77 -33.26
C PHE A 229 14.00 -16.99 -32.94
N TYR A 230 13.37 -18.00 -33.56
CA TYR A 230 11.98 -18.39 -33.32
C TYR A 230 11.82 -19.42 -32.20
N ASP A 231 12.90 -19.79 -31.50
CA ASP A 231 12.85 -20.70 -30.36
C ASP A 231 12.03 -20.06 -29.22
N VAL A 232 11.12 -20.84 -28.61
CA VAL A 232 10.28 -20.40 -27.49
C VAL A 232 11.11 -20.14 -26.23
N GLU A 233 12.32 -20.68 -26.14
CA GLU A 233 13.28 -20.43 -25.07
C GLU A 233 13.75 -18.97 -25.02
N ASN A 234 13.49 -18.18 -26.07
CA ASN A 234 13.79 -16.75 -26.11
C ASN A 234 12.66 -15.88 -25.52
N VAL A 235 11.53 -16.49 -25.13
CA VAL A 235 10.36 -15.81 -24.57
C VAL A 235 10.24 -16.12 -23.08
N SER A 236 9.99 -15.07 -22.29
CA SER A 236 9.59 -15.16 -20.89
C SER A 236 8.31 -14.38 -20.66
N VAL A 237 7.43 -14.87 -19.81
CA VAL A 237 6.18 -14.20 -19.44
C VAL A 237 6.11 -14.01 -17.94
N SER A 238 5.56 -12.88 -17.50
CA SER A 238 5.31 -12.59 -16.10
C SER A 238 3.88 -12.11 -15.91
N TYR A 239 3.24 -12.53 -14.84
CA TYR A 239 1.92 -12.08 -14.44
C TYR A 239 1.93 -11.81 -12.93
N SER A 240 1.47 -10.64 -12.53
CA SER A 240 1.32 -10.28 -11.12
C SER A 240 -0.03 -9.62 -10.90
N TYR A 241 -0.75 -10.08 -9.89
CA TYR A 241 -1.97 -9.46 -9.40
C TYR A 241 -1.81 -9.19 -7.91
N SER A 242 -2.22 -8.01 -7.47
CA SER A 242 -2.35 -7.70 -6.05
C SER A 242 -3.61 -6.91 -5.81
N GLU A 243 -4.32 -7.25 -4.75
CA GLU A 243 -5.51 -6.56 -4.28
C GLU A 243 -5.33 -6.17 -2.81
N ASN A 244 -5.70 -4.94 -2.48
CA ASN A 244 -5.81 -4.44 -1.12
C ASN A 244 -7.26 -3.99 -0.90
N TYR A 245 -7.99 -4.73 -0.08
CA TYR A 245 -9.32 -4.38 0.38
C TYR A 245 -9.23 -3.79 1.78
N HIS A 246 -9.93 -2.70 2.03
CA HIS A 246 -9.97 -2.04 3.34
C HIS A 246 -11.37 -1.52 3.67
N ARG A 247 -11.73 -1.60 4.94
CA ARG A 247 -12.92 -0.94 5.52
C ARG A 247 -12.62 -0.54 6.95
N ASP A 248 -13.17 0.59 7.38
CA ASP A 248 -13.05 1.09 8.74
C ASP A 248 -14.33 1.85 9.15
N TYR A 249 -14.25 2.70 10.17
CA TYR A 249 -15.39 3.53 10.60
C TYR A 249 -15.86 4.53 9.53
N ASN A 250 -14.93 5.15 8.81
CA ASN A 250 -15.20 6.22 7.84
C ASN A 250 -15.38 5.68 6.41
N VAL A 251 -14.71 4.59 6.08
CA VAL A 251 -14.63 3.98 4.77
C VAL A 251 -15.48 2.72 4.76
N GLN A 252 -16.53 2.74 3.94
CA GLN A 252 -17.41 1.58 3.76
C GLN A 252 -16.73 0.50 2.92
N LYS A 253 -16.00 0.92 1.88
CA LYS A 253 -15.33 0.03 0.95
C LYS A 253 -14.16 0.76 0.31
N TYR A 254 -12.98 0.16 0.36
CA TYR A 254 -11.81 0.56 -0.40
C TYR A 254 -11.22 -0.66 -1.08
N VAL A 255 -10.99 -0.56 -2.38
CA VAL A 255 -10.42 -1.62 -3.22
C VAL A 255 -9.31 -1.00 -4.05
N ASP A 256 -8.08 -1.49 -3.88
CA ASP A 256 -6.94 -1.12 -4.71
C ASP A 256 -6.39 -2.37 -5.39
N GLN A 257 -6.44 -2.41 -6.71
CA GLN A 257 -6.03 -3.56 -7.52
C GLN A 257 -4.95 -3.15 -8.51
N ASN A 258 -3.90 -3.96 -8.57
CA ASN A 258 -2.82 -3.84 -9.54
C ASN A 258 -2.69 -5.15 -10.30
N VAL A 259 -2.70 -5.09 -11.63
CA VAL A 259 -2.39 -6.22 -12.51
C VAL A 259 -1.25 -5.81 -13.43
N ARG A 260 -0.22 -6.64 -13.52
CA ARG A 260 0.79 -6.55 -14.57
C ARG A 260 0.89 -7.86 -15.32
N ALA A 261 0.92 -7.79 -16.64
CA ALA A 261 1.19 -8.92 -17.50
C ALA A 261 2.26 -8.50 -18.52
N ALA A 262 3.43 -9.12 -18.43
CA ALA A 262 4.56 -8.80 -19.27
C ALA A 262 5.00 -10.00 -20.10
N ALA A 263 5.44 -9.75 -21.32
CA ALA A 263 6.11 -10.73 -22.17
C ALA A 263 7.40 -10.12 -22.69
N ASN A 264 8.51 -10.82 -22.49
CA ASN A 264 9.82 -10.39 -22.94
C ASN A 264 10.36 -11.41 -23.93
N TYR A 265 10.77 -10.94 -25.09
CA TYR A 265 11.52 -11.68 -26.09
C TYR A 265 12.95 -11.14 -26.13
N ASN A 266 13.95 -12.01 -26.01
CA ASN A 266 15.34 -11.61 -26.14
C ASN A 266 16.15 -12.65 -26.90
N TYR A 267 16.79 -12.21 -27.99
CA TYR A 267 17.63 -13.07 -28.82
C TYR A 267 18.93 -12.39 -29.21
N SER A 268 20.03 -13.10 -29.02
CA SER A 268 21.36 -12.70 -29.48
C SER A 268 21.75 -13.55 -30.69
N PHE A 269 21.98 -12.91 -31.83
CA PHE A 269 22.37 -13.58 -33.06
C PHE A 269 23.87 -13.88 -33.04
N LYS A 270 24.24 -15.07 -33.55
CA LYS A 270 25.64 -15.36 -33.84
C LYS A 270 26.09 -14.50 -35.04
N PRO A 271 27.21 -13.76 -34.94
CA PRO A 271 27.65 -12.87 -36.01
C PRO A 271 27.97 -13.68 -37.25
N LYS A 272 27.35 -13.34 -38.38
CA LYS A 272 27.65 -13.91 -39.68
C LYS A 272 28.20 -12.82 -40.59
N SER A 273 29.51 -12.71 -40.59
CA SER A 273 30.25 -11.71 -41.33
C SER A 273 30.60 -12.23 -42.73
N ILE A 274 30.33 -11.42 -43.74
CA ILE A 274 30.75 -11.65 -45.13
C ILE A 274 31.85 -10.62 -45.42
N GLU A 275 32.96 -11.08 -46.00
CA GLU A 275 34.08 -10.24 -46.44
C GLU A 275 34.11 -10.26 -47.99
N PRO A 276 33.23 -9.49 -48.66
CA PRO A 276 32.97 -9.64 -50.10
C PRO A 276 34.19 -9.35 -50.99
N LEU A 277 35.12 -8.52 -50.50
CA LEU A 277 36.26 -8.03 -51.26
C LEU A 277 37.57 -8.78 -50.95
N LYS A 278 37.53 -9.78 -50.05
CA LYS A 278 38.72 -10.51 -49.56
C LYS A 278 39.45 -11.27 -50.67
N ASN A 279 38.70 -11.85 -51.61
CA ASN A 279 39.20 -12.75 -52.66
C ASN A 279 39.39 -12.08 -54.02
N TRP A 280 39.22 -10.75 -54.11
CA TRP A 280 39.33 -10.05 -55.39
C TRP A 280 40.81 -9.89 -55.79
N LYS A 281 41.23 -10.57 -56.85
CA LYS A 281 42.62 -10.61 -57.34
C LYS A 281 43.21 -9.23 -57.68
N LEU A 282 42.39 -8.26 -58.11
CA LEU A 282 42.83 -6.89 -58.42
C LEU A 282 43.25 -6.08 -57.18
N LEU A 283 42.73 -6.44 -56.00
CA LEU A 283 43.03 -5.80 -54.72
C LEU A 283 44.12 -6.56 -53.93
N ALA A 284 44.65 -7.67 -54.47
CA ALA A 284 45.58 -8.55 -53.77
C ALA A 284 47.01 -7.99 -53.66
N ASN A 285 47.44 -7.16 -54.62
CA ASN A 285 48.85 -6.73 -54.76
C ASN A 285 49.15 -5.30 -54.26
N SER A 286 48.18 -4.61 -53.64
CA SER A 286 48.33 -3.21 -53.20
C SER A 286 48.19 -3.08 -51.69
N ASN A 287 49.23 -2.56 -51.03
CA ASN A 287 49.18 -2.16 -49.62
C ASN A 287 48.18 -1.01 -49.35
N PHE A 288 47.85 -0.22 -50.38
CA PHE A 288 46.99 0.96 -50.29
C PHE A 288 45.50 0.60 -50.15
N PHE A 289 45.08 -0.58 -50.62
CA PHE A 289 43.66 -0.99 -50.62
C PHE A 289 43.30 -1.98 -49.50
N LYS A 290 44.14 -2.15 -48.47
CA LYS A 290 43.88 -3.03 -47.32
C LYS A 290 42.57 -2.67 -46.58
N PHE A 291 42.27 -1.39 -46.43
CA PHE A 291 41.00 -0.92 -45.85
C PHE A 291 39.77 -1.41 -46.62
N ILE A 292 39.83 -1.43 -47.96
CA ILE A 292 38.74 -1.90 -48.83
C ILE A 292 38.65 -3.43 -48.81
N LYS A 293 39.79 -4.13 -48.79
CA LYS A 293 39.85 -5.60 -48.75
C LYS A 293 39.29 -6.18 -47.44
N ASP A 294 39.52 -5.49 -46.32
CA ASP A 294 39.03 -5.89 -44.99
C ASP A 294 37.60 -5.40 -44.68
N PHE A 295 36.92 -4.84 -45.68
CA PHE A 295 35.51 -4.51 -45.54
C PHE A 295 34.74 -5.79 -45.20
N ASN A 296 34.04 -5.72 -44.06
CA ASN A 296 33.26 -6.81 -43.53
C ASN A 296 31.85 -6.29 -43.30
N PHE A 297 30.89 -7.14 -43.59
CA PHE A 297 29.48 -6.83 -43.46
C PHE A 297 28.80 -7.96 -42.71
N ASN A 298 28.24 -7.66 -41.55
CA ASN A 298 27.34 -8.57 -40.88
C ASN A 298 25.95 -8.33 -41.44
N TYR A 299 25.30 -9.37 -41.97
CA TYR A 299 23.97 -9.25 -42.56
C TYR A 299 22.84 -9.52 -41.56
N LEU A 300 23.17 -9.92 -40.32
CA LEU A 300 22.23 -10.10 -39.22
C LEU A 300 22.49 -9.05 -38.14
N PRO A 301 21.44 -8.57 -37.45
CA PRO A 301 21.61 -7.77 -36.25
C PRO A 301 22.35 -8.58 -35.18
N SER A 302 22.93 -7.90 -34.18
CA SER A 302 23.64 -8.54 -33.07
C SER A 302 22.67 -9.04 -32.00
N SER A 303 21.65 -8.26 -31.66
CA SER A 303 20.57 -8.70 -30.77
C SER A 303 19.25 -8.02 -31.10
N LEU A 304 18.17 -8.70 -30.76
CA LEU A 304 16.81 -8.18 -30.79
C LEU A 304 16.18 -8.46 -29.43
N SER A 305 15.71 -7.41 -28.77
CA SER A 305 14.91 -7.51 -27.55
C SER A 305 13.60 -6.79 -27.76
N VAL A 306 12.49 -7.40 -27.34
CA VAL A 306 11.14 -6.82 -27.38
C VAL A 306 10.50 -7.10 -26.04
N ASN A 307 10.03 -6.07 -25.37
CA ASN A 307 9.29 -6.20 -24.12
C ASN A 307 7.90 -5.62 -24.32
N SER A 308 6.89 -6.30 -23.81
CA SER A 308 5.53 -5.79 -23.73
C SER A 308 5.03 -5.93 -22.29
N ASN A 309 4.25 -4.96 -21.84
CA ASN A 309 3.78 -4.87 -20.47
C ASN A 309 2.40 -4.22 -20.43
N ILE A 310 1.39 -5.00 -20.08
CA ILE A 310 0.07 -4.50 -19.68
C ILE A 310 0.18 -4.14 -18.20
N ASN A 311 -0.13 -2.89 -17.85
CA ASN A 311 -0.11 -2.38 -16.48
C ASN A 311 -1.45 -1.73 -16.16
N ARG A 312 -2.24 -2.37 -15.30
CA ARG A 312 -3.56 -1.91 -14.91
C ARG A 312 -3.61 -1.62 -13.42
N HIS A 313 -4.09 -0.43 -13.09
CA HIS A 313 -4.35 0.02 -11.74
C HIS A 313 -5.81 0.47 -11.64
N PHE A 314 -6.53 -0.13 -10.70
CA PHE A 314 -7.93 0.17 -10.41
C PHE A 314 -8.05 0.49 -8.93
N ASN A 315 -8.61 1.65 -8.62
CA ASN A 315 -8.84 2.07 -7.25
C ASN A 315 -10.31 2.50 -7.10
N GLN A 316 -10.96 2.08 -6.03
CA GLN A 316 -12.36 2.36 -5.76
C GLN A 316 -12.53 2.63 -4.28
N GLN A 317 -13.20 3.74 -3.93
CA GLN A 317 -13.42 4.15 -2.55
C GLN A 317 -14.85 4.65 -2.37
N GLN A 318 -15.51 4.12 -1.34
CA GLN A 318 -16.81 4.57 -0.86
C GLN A 318 -16.68 4.98 0.61
N SER A 319 -17.06 6.23 0.89
CA SER A 319 -17.16 6.71 2.28
C SER A 319 -18.50 6.30 2.87
N ARG A 320 -18.52 6.03 4.18
CA ARG A 320 -19.74 5.65 4.89
C ARG A 320 -20.59 6.87 5.19
N ASP A 321 -21.91 6.71 5.11
CA ASP A 321 -22.85 7.69 5.66
C ASP A 321 -22.91 7.58 7.19
N LEU A 322 -22.39 8.58 7.89
CA LEU A 322 -22.38 8.65 9.35
C LEU A 322 -23.54 9.47 9.92
N VAL A 323 -24.29 10.17 9.07
CA VAL A 323 -25.32 11.16 9.46
C VAL A 323 -26.73 10.76 9.00
N GLY A 324 -26.87 9.70 8.21
CA GLY A 324 -28.17 9.20 7.75
C GLY A 324 -28.77 10.05 6.63
N LEU A 325 -27.93 10.70 5.82
CA LEU A 325 -28.34 11.52 4.68
C LEU A 325 -28.38 10.75 3.36
N GLY A 326 -28.03 9.45 3.38
CA GLY A 326 -27.96 8.57 2.21
C GLY A 326 -26.52 8.20 1.85
N ASP A 327 -26.38 7.12 1.09
CA ASP A 327 -25.08 6.59 0.70
C ASP A 327 -24.29 7.62 -0.13
N LEU A 328 -23.03 7.81 0.24
CA LEU A 328 -22.12 8.67 -0.50
C LEU A 328 -21.69 7.99 -1.81
N PRO A 329 -21.44 8.77 -2.87
CA PRO A 329 -21.05 8.22 -4.16
C PRO A 329 -19.73 7.48 -4.07
N GLU A 330 -19.60 6.43 -4.89
CA GLU A 330 -18.38 5.66 -5.01
C GLU A 330 -17.41 6.35 -5.98
N LEU A 331 -16.20 6.65 -5.52
CA LEU A 331 -15.15 7.28 -6.33
C LEU A 331 -14.29 6.17 -6.93
N THR A 332 -14.19 6.14 -8.26
CA THR A 332 -13.37 5.15 -8.96
C THR A 332 -12.31 5.80 -9.84
N GLN A 333 -11.05 5.38 -9.68
CA GLN A 333 -9.93 5.78 -10.50
C GLN A 333 -9.38 4.57 -11.28
N ARG A 334 -9.11 4.77 -12.57
CA ARG A 334 -8.61 3.74 -13.48
C ARG A 334 -7.39 4.25 -14.22
N ARG A 335 -6.36 3.42 -14.31
CA ARG A 335 -5.16 3.69 -15.13
C ARG A 335 -4.73 2.40 -15.79
N TYR A 336 -5.16 2.22 -17.03
CA TYR A 336 -4.86 1.04 -17.83
C TYR A 336 -3.89 1.44 -18.93
N MET A 337 -2.67 0.89 -18.86
CA MET A 337 -1.58 1.20 -19.78
C MET A 337 -1.12 -0.07 -20.50
N PHE A 338 -0.66 0.11 -21.72
CA PHE A 338 0.06 -0.91 -22.47
C PHE A 338 1.35 -0.29 -22.99
N ASP A 339 2.47 -0.79 -22.47
CA ASP A 339 3.80 -0.35 -22.83
C ASP A 339 4.47 -1.44 -23.65
N TRP A 340 5.11 -1.07 -24.76
CA TRP A 340 6.00 -1.98 -25.45
C TRP A 340 7.23 -1.25 -25.99
N ASP A 341 8.38 -1.89 -25.81
CA ASP A 341 9.66 -1.38 -26.28
C ASP A 341 10.40 -2.44 -27.07
N TYR A 342 11.26 -1.99 -27.96
CA TYR A 342 12.17 -2.86 -28.65
C TYR A 342 13.55 -2.22 -28.77
N ASN A 343 14.56 -3.08 -28.72
CA ASN A 343 15.96 -2.74 -28.81
C ASN A 343 16.63 -3.61 -29.86
N ILE A 344 17.20 -2.97 -30.88
CA ILE A 344 17.93 -3.61 -31.97
C ILE A 344 19.36 -3.13 -31.90
N ALA A 345 20.27 -4.01 -31.49
CA ALA A 345 21.70 -3.77 -31.60
C ALA A 345 22.19 -4.38 -32.91
N TYR A 346 22.92 -3.61 -33.73
CA TYR A 346 23.44 -4.04 -35.02
C TYR A 346 24.88 -3.57 -35.21
N ASN A 347 25.81 -4.50 -35.04
CA ASN A 347 27.18 -4.34 -35.50
C ASN A 347 27.26 -4.55 -37.02
N LEU A 348 26.94 -3.53 -37.82
CA LEU A 348 26.91 -3.62 -39.29
C LEU A 348 28.27 -4.04 -39.86
N THR A 349 29.34 -3.48 -39.30
CA THR A 349 30.74 -3.87 -39.57
C THR A 349 31.49 -3.97 -38.24
N ARG A 350 32.72 -4.47 -38.24
CA ARG A 350 33.61 -4.43 -37.07
C ARG A 350 33.88 -3.02 -36.55
N SER A 351 33.76 -2.01 -37.41
CA SER A 351 33.99 -0.61 -37.07
C SER A 351 32.71 0.19 -36.87
N LEU A 352 31.55 -0.31 -37.29
CA LEU A 352 30.30 0.44 -37.30
C LEU A 352 29.21 -0.31 -36.53
N GLN A 353 28.78 0.29 -35.43
CA GLN A 353 27.79 -0.27 -34.51
C GLN A 353 26.62 0.69 -34.38
N PHE A 354 25.41 0.15 -34.46
CA PHE A 354 24.16 0.88 -34.25
C PHE A 354 23.38 0.24 -33.11
N THR A 355 22.74 1.06 -32.29
CA THR A 355 21.72 0.62 -31.34
C THR A 355 20.48 1.49 -31.56
N PHE A 356 19.39 0.85 -31.95
CA PHE A 356 18.10 1.50 -32.11
C PHE A 356 17.16 1.02 -31.00
N ARG A 357 16.67 1.95 -30.18
CA ARG A 357 15.69 1.67 -29.14
C ARG A 357 14.47 2.55 -29.35
N ALA A 358 13.29 1.96 -29.30
CA ALA A 358 12.04 2.69 -29.28
C ALA A 358 11.14 2.19 -28.16
N SER A 359 10.46 3.13 -27.50
CA SER A 359 9.49 2.91 -26.43
C SER A 359 8.16 3.48 -26.86
N ASN A 360 7.10 2.69 -26.75
CA ASN A 360 5.75 3.06 -27.10
C ASN A 360 4.86 2.85 -25.87
N ASN A 361 4.13 3.89 -25.48
CA ASN A 361 3.24 3.87 -24.33
C ASN A 361 1.83 4.18 -24.82
N TYR A 362 0.88 3.34 -24.43
CA TYR A 362 -0.54 3.49 -24.76
C TYR A 362 -1.36 3.57 -23.48
N ILE A 363 -2.48 4.29 -23.56
CA ILE A 363 -3.44 4.42 -22.49
C ILE A 363 -4.82 3.98 -22.98
N TYR A 364 -5.50 3.18 -22.16
CA TYR A 364 -6.89 2.79 -22.38
C TYR A 364 -7.80 3.60 -21.46
N ASP A 365 -8.55 4.52 -22.06
CA ASP A 365 -9.50 5.43 -21.41
C ASP A 365 -10.91 5.40 -22.03
N SER A 366 -11.16 4.50 -22.98
CA SER A 366 -12.46 4.31 -23.61
C SER A 366 -13.32 3.33 -22.81
N PHE A 367 -14.07 3.84 -21.85
CA PHE A 367 -15.01 3.03 -21.05
C PHE A 367 -16.45 3.25 -21.49
N GLU A 368 -17.23 2.17 -21.55
CA GLU A 368 -18.67 2.26 -21.82
C GLU A 368 -19.40 2.80 -20.59
N THR A 369 -20.30 3.76 -20.81
CA THR A 369 -21.13 4.37 -19.77
C THR A 369 -22.60 4.02 -19.96
N ASN A 370 -23.34 3.84 -18.87
CA ASN A 370 -24.80 3.74 -18.90
C ASN A 370 -25.44 5.12 -19.20
N SER A 371 -26.78 5.15 -19.27
CA SER A 371 -27.55 6.37 -19.50
C SER A 371 -27.39 7.42 -18.38
N ASP A 372 -26.96 7.00 -17.19
CA ASP A 372 -26.72 7.83 -16.01
C ASP A 372 -25.27 8.35 -15.93
N GLY A 373 -24.39 7.93 -16.86
CA GLY A 373 -22.98 8.31 -16.93
C GLY A 373 -22.01 7.39 -16.16
N ASP A 374 -22.51 6.33 -15.51
CA ASP A 374 -21.69 5.36 -14.79
C ASP A 374 -20.99 4.39 -15.74
N VAL A 375 -19.73 4.10 -15.45
CA VAL A 375 -18.93 3.18 -16.25
C VAL A 375 -19.34 1.72 -15.98
N ILE A 376 -19.83 1.02 -17.01
CA ILE A 376 -20.33 -0.37 -16.91
C ILE A 376 -19.18 -1.39 -17.04
N ASN A 377 -18.23 -1.14 -17.95
CA ASN A 377 -17.16 -2.10 -18.29
C ASN A 377 -15.80 -1.69 -17.71
N GLY A 378 -15.80 -1.08 -16.53
CA GLY A 378 -14.63 -0.43 -15.94
C GLY A 378 -13.77 -1.31 -15.05
N GLU A 379 -14.11 -2.58 -14.83
CA GLU A 379 -13.35 -3.49 -13.96
C GLU A 379 -11.95 -3.80 -14.53
N ILE A 380 -11.05 -4.26 -13.66
CA ILE A 380 -9.63 -4.41 -14.00
C ILE A 380 -9.37 -5.43 -15.11
N PHE A 381 -10.20 -6.47 -15.24
CA PHE A 381 -10.04 -7.53 -16.24
C PHE A 381 -10.84 -7.31 -17.54
N ASN A 382 -11.71 -6.31 -17.59
CA ASN A 382 -12.51 -6.04 -18.78
C ASN A 382 -11.64 -5.53 -19.92
N ASN A 383 -11.85 -6.06 -21.14
CA ASN A 383 -11.06 -5.69 -22.31
C ASN A 383 -9.54 -5.80 -22.08
N PHE A 384 -9.07 -6.84 -21.37
CA PHE A 384 -7.70 -6.94 -20.82
C PHE A 384 -6.58 -6.65 -21.83
N PHE A 385 -6.71 -7.18 -23.05
CA PHE A 385 -5.71 -7.07 -24.11
C PHE A 385 -5.91 -5.87 -25.05
N THR A 386 -6.87 -4.99 -24.77
CA THR A 386 -7.08 -3.80 -25.60
C THR A 386 -6.00 -2.76 -25.33
N ILE A 387 -5.33 -2.33 -26.40
CA ILE A 387 -4.15 -1.45 -26.35
C ILE A 387 -4.51 0.01 -26.03
N GLY A 388 -5.67 0.49 -26.49
CA GLY A 388 -6.08 1.88 -26.34
C GLY A 388 -5.37 2.82 -27.32
N ARG A 389 -5.31 4.11 -26.98
CA ARG A 389 -4.74 5.16 -27.83
C ARG A 389 -3.27 5.44 -27.49
N PRO A 390 -2.45 5.86 -28.46
CA PRO A 390 -1.06 6.25 -28.19
C PRO A 390 -1.00 7.41 -27.18
N TYR A 391 -0.09 7.31 -26.21
CA TYR A 391 0.14 8.34 -25.19
C TYR A 391 1.52 8.98 -25.34
N HIS A 392 2.58 8.18 -25.40
CA HIS A 392 3.94 8.67 -25.60
C HIS A 392 4.74 7.75 -26.53
N TYR A 393 5.60 8.35 -27.33
CA TYR A 393 6.55 7.65 -28.20
C TYR A 393 7.93 8.28 -28.07
N HIS A 394 8.94 7.45 -27.87
CA HIS A 394 10.32 7.88 -27.79
C HIS A 394 11.24 6.92 -28.55
N GLN A 395 12.18 7.47 -29.31
CA GLN A 395 13.16 6.69 -30.05
C GLN A 395 14.56 7.27 -29.90
N THR A 396 15.55 6.39 -29.89
CA THR A 396 16.98 6.74 -29.86
C THR A 396 17.73 5.87 -30.86
N LEU A 397 18.62 6.51 -31.62
CA LEU A 397 19.55 5.83 -32.52
C LEU A 397 20.96 6.25 -32.13
N ASN A 398 21.72 5.31 -31.56
CA ASN A 398 23.11 5.51 -31.19
C ASN A 398 24.00 4.83 -32.21
N GLY A 399 24.89 5.59 -32.85
CA GLY A 399 25.87 5.08 -33.81
C GLY A 399 27.29 5.30 -33.31
N THR A 400 28.11 4.26 -33.29
CA THR A 400 29.54 4.35 -33.02
C THR A 400 30.31 3.91 -34.25
N TYR A 401 31.18 4.79 -34.76
CA TYR A 401 32.06 4.48 -35.89
C TYR A 401 33.54 4.61 -35.48
N ASN A 402 34.20 3.47 -35.35
CA ASN A 402 35.63 3.38 -35.12
C ASN A 402 36.34 3.54 -36.46
N ILE A 403 36.77 4.77 -36.76
CA ILE A 403 37.53 5.06 -37.99
C ILE A 403 38.80 4.19 -37.99
N PRO A 404 38.98 3.29 -38.97
CA PRO A 404 40.10 2.36 -38.99
C PRO A 404 41.34 3.03 -39.58
N ILE A 405 41.82 4.07 -38.90
CA ILE A 405 43.03 4.82 -39.23
C ILE A 405 44.24 3.88 -39.29
N ASN A 406 44.25 2.85 -38.44
CA ASN A 406 45.26 1.78 -38.41
C ASN A 406 45.35 0.92 -39.68
N LYS A 407 44.42 1.10 -40.65
CA LYS A 407 44.44 0.41 -41.95
C LYS A 407 44.94 1.31 -43.08
N ILE A 408 45.28 2.57 -42.81
CA ILE A 408 45.84 3.51 -43.76
C ILE A 408 47.37 3.44 -43.65
N PRO A 409 48.13 3.14 -44.72
CA PRO A 409 49.58 2.90 -44.65
C PRO A 409 50.45 4.09 -44.18
N TRP A 410 49.86 5.25 -43.91
CA TRP A 410 50.52 6.52 -43.64
C TRP A 410 50.35 6.99 -42.18
N PHE A 411 49.55 6.27 -41.37
CA PHE A 411 49.22 6.59 -39.98
C PHE A 411 49.54 5.44 -39.03
#